data_AF-A0A950TKE6-F1
#
_entry.id   AF-A0A950TKE6-F1
#
_cell.length_a   1.000
_cell.length_b   1.000
_cell.length_c   1.000
_cell.angle_alpha   90.00
_cell.angle_beta   90.00
_cell.angle_gamma   90.00
#
_symmetry.space_group_name_H-M   'P 1'
#
loop_
_entity.id
_entity.type
_entity.pdbx_description
1 polymer ?
#
loop_
_entity_poly.entity_id
_entity_poly.type
_entity_poly.pdbx_seq_one_letter_code
_entity_poly.pdbx_strand_id
1 'polypeptide(L)'
;GAGIVLIVANLFDMLDGNVARLSGRVTRYGGFLDSTLDRMSDMGAFLGIMVFYARITEHHSTMNVFLGGVGMIMSVLVSYATARSEALGVKANVGFLQRPERVVLLIIGALSTWNWNSQNWFANRMPQVLWVLAVGSLWTFIQRMRYIRGKLKELDGGI
;
A
#
# COMPACT_ATOMS: atom_id res chain seq x y z
N GLY A 1 12.14 -19.75 -7.64
CA GLY A 1 13.29 -19.83 -6.72
C GLY A 1 13.37 -18.61 -5.82
N ALA A 2 13.83 -17.47 -6.35
CA ALA A 2 14.12 -16.26 -5.56
C ALA A 2 12.89 -15.53 -4.98
N GLY A 3 11.74 -15.54 -5.67
CA GLY A 3 10.54 -14.84 -5.20
C GLY A 3 9.94 -15.40 -3.91
N ILE A 4 10.04 -16.72 -3.69
CA ILE A 4 9.55 -17.37 -2.46
C ILE A 4 10.45 -16.98 -1.28
N VAL A 5 11.77 -16.93 -1.48
CA VAL A 5 12.73 -16.53 -0.44
C VAL A 5 12.50 -15.08 -0.01
N LEU A 6 12.18 -14.18 -0.95
CA LEU A 6 11.91 -12.76 -0.65
C LEU A 6 10.56 -12.53 0.02
N ILE A 7 9.53 -13.31 -0.32
CA ILE A 7 8.24 -13.30 0.38
C ILE A 7 8.41 -13.80 1.81
N VAL A 8 9.15 -14.89 2.00
CA VAL A 8 9.45 -15.44 3.31
C VAL A 8 10.30 -14.45 4.12
N ALA A 9 11.33 -13.84 3.53
CA ALA A 9 12.15 -12.84 4.20
C ALA A 9 11.34 -11.63 4.65
N ASN A 10 10.46 -11.07 3.82
CA ASN A 10 9.59 -9.95 4.22
C ASN A 10 8.59 -10.35 5.32
N LEU A 11 8.05 -11.57 5.25
CA LEU A 11 7.16 -12.08 6.30
C LEU A 11 7.90 -12.22 7.64
N PHE A 12 9.13 -12.72 7.62
CA PHE A 12 9.97 -12.81 8.82
C PHE A 12 10.38 -11.44 9.35
N ASP A 13 10.71 -10.48 8.48
CA ASP A 13 11.08 -9.10 8.88
C ASP A 13 9.89 -8.38 9.54
N MET A 14 8.68 -8.59 9.02
CA MET A 14 7.45 -8.07 9.62
C MET A 14 7.14 -8.70 10.98
N LEU A 15 7.44 -9.99 11.16
CA LEU A 15 7.31 -10.67 12.44
C LEU A 15 8.33 -10.15 13.46
N ASP A 16 9.59 -9.94 13.05
CA ASP A 16 10.65 -9.46 13.94
C ASP A 16 10.44 -7.99 14.34
N GLY A 17 9.94 -7.17 13.41
CA GLY A 17 9.51 -5.80 13.70
C GLY A 17 8.36 -5.70 14.71
N ASN A 18 7.49 -6.71 14.78
CA ASN A 18 6.45 -6.80 15.81
C ASN A 18 7.01 -7.25 17.17
N VAL A 19 8.00 -8.14 17.18
CA VAL A 19 8.72 -8.56 18.40
C VAL A 19 9.52 -7.39 18.99
N ALA A 20 10.15 -6.56 18.16
CA ALA A 20 10.87 -5.36 18.61
C ALA A 20 9.92 -4.30 19.21
N ARG A 21 8.71 -4.14 18.65
CA ARG A 21 7.67 -3.25 19.21
C ARG A 21 7.14 -3.70 20.57
N LEU A 22 7.16 -5.01 20.84
CA LEU A 22 6.81 -5.58 22.15
C LEU A 22 7.88 -5.32 23.23
N SER A 23 9.10 -4.88 22.86
CA SER A 23 10.18 -4.55 23.82
C SER A 23 9.99 -3.24 24.60
N GLY A 24 8.87 -2.54 24.42
CA GLY A 24 8.41 -1.47 25.32
C GLY A 24 9.15 -0.13 25.24
N ARG A 25 10.05 0.07 24.27
CA ARG A 25 10.82 1.31 24.08
C ARG A 25 10.22 2.30 23.07
N VAL A 26 8.90 2.33 22.92
CA VAL A 26 8.26 3.18 21.89
C VAL A 26 7.73 4.47 22.54
N THR A 27 8.37 5.60 22.23
CA THR A 27 7.85 6.92 22.64
C THR A 27 6.67 7.30 21.74
N ARG A 28 5.73 8.10 22.25
CA ARG A 28 4.58 8.60 21.44
C ARG A 28 5.05 9.34 20.19
N TYR A 29 6.13 10.11 20.31
CA TYR A 29 6.77 10.78 19.17
C TYR A 29 7.39 9.80 18.18
N GLY A 30 8.07 8.75 18.67
CA GLY A 30 8.62 7.70 17.83
C GLY A 30 7.56 6.99 16.98
N GLY A 31 6.41 6.64 17.58
CA GLY A 31 5.30 6.03 16.82
C GLY A 31 4.69 6.96 15.77
N PHE A 32 4.61 8.26 16.05
CA PHE A 32 4.18 9.27 15.07
C PHE A 32 5.18 9.43 13.91
N LEU A 33 6.48 9.50 14.23
CA LEU A 33 7.55 9.61 13.24
C LEU A 33 7.61 8.37 12.35
N ASP A 34 7.57 7.17 12.94
CA ASP A 34 7.52 5.88 12.26
C ASP A 34 6.37 5.86 11.25
N SER A 35 5.15 6.15 11.71
CA SER A 35 3.94 6.22 10.86
C SER A 35 4.03 7.26 9.73
N THR A 36 4.77 8.34 9.93
CA THR A 36 4.94 9.41 8.94
C THR A 36 5.97 9.04 7.88
N LEU A 37 7.13 8.54 8.32
CA LEU A 37 8.19 8.05 7.43
C LEU A 37 7.69 6.87 6.60
N ASP A 38 6.89 6.01 7.20
CA ASP A 38 6.17 4.96 6.53
C ASP A 38 5.40 5.48 5.33
N ARG A 39 4.56 6.52 5.53
CA ARG A 39 3.74 7.14 4.47
C ARG A 39 4.61 7.75 3.38
N MET A 40 5.70 8.41 3.77
CA MET A 40 6.65 8.98 2.82
C MET A 40 7.30 7.88 1.95
N SER A 41 7.66 6.75 2.55
CA SER A 41 8.23 5.60 1.84
C SER A 41 7.26 5.02 0.81
N ASP A 42 5.99 4.82 1.19
CA ASP A 42 4.95 4.29 0.29
C ASP A 42 4.67 5.27 -0.88
N MET A 43 4.59 6.57 -0.59
CA MET A 43 4.48 7.62 -1.62
C MET A 43 5.69 7.66 -2.54
N GLY A 44 6.90 7.51 -1.99
CA GLY A 44 8.14 7.46 -2.76
C GLY A 44 8.18 6.27 -3.73
N ALA A 45 7.66 5.12 -3.33
CA ALA A 45 7.56 3.94 -4.20
C ALA A 45 6.65 4.20 -5.40
N PHE A 46 5.44 4.75 -5.19
CA PHE A 46 4.55 5.12 -6.29
C PHE A 46 5.15 6.21 -7.19
N LEU A 47 5.79 7.22 -6.59
CA LEU A 47 6.47 8.28 -7.33
C LEU A 47 7.59 7.72 -8.22
N GLY A 48 8.41 6.80 -7.70
CA GLY A 48 9.47 6.15 -8.47
C GLY A 48 8.93 5.40 -9.68
N ILE A 49 7.80 4.70 -9.52
CA ILE A 49 7.13 4.00 -10.62
C ILE A 49 6.56 4.99 -11.64
N MET A 50 5.93 6.07 -11.17
CA MET A 50 5.43 7.12 -12.06
C MET A 50 6.57 7.76 -12.86
N VAL A 51 7.70 8.09 -12.24
CA VAL A 51 8.88 8.63 -12.94
C VAL A 51 9.43 7.62 -13.94
N PHE A 52 9.48 6.34 -13.58
CA PHE A 52 9.94 5.28 -14.50
C PHE A 52 9.09 5.22 -15.77
N TYR A 53 7.75 5.23 -15.65
CA TYR A 53 6.83 5.19 -16.78
C TYR A 53 6.60 6.54 -17.47
N ALA A 54 6.94 7.66 -16.84
CA ALA A 54 6.80 9.00 -17.42
C ALA A 54 7.98 9.39 -18.32
N ARG A 55 9.17 8.80 -18.12
CA ARG A 55 10.33 9.06 -18.97
C ARG A 55 10.01 8.72 -20.43
N ILE A 56 10.51 9.53 -21.36
CA ILE A 56 10.37 9.32 -22.81
C ILE A 56 11.38 8.25 -23.23
N THR A 57 11.08 7.01 -22.87
CA THR A 57 11.81 5.79 -23.23
C THR A 57 10.85 4.79 -23.86
N GLU A 58 11.34 3.64 -24.32
CA GLU A 58 10.51 2.53 -24.85
C GLU A 58 9.46 2.03 -23.84
N HIS A 59 9.60 2.38 -22.57
CA HIS A 59 8.67 2.04 -21.48
C HIS A 59 7.62 3.12 -21.20
N HIS A 60 7.58 4.22 -21.97
CA HIS A 60 6.65 5.32 -21.72
C HIS A 60 5.20 4.83 -21.77
N SER A 61 4.46 5.02 -20.67
CA SER A 61 3.04 4.67 -20.61
C SER A 61 2.30 5.65 -19.71
N THR A 62 1.57 6.57 -20.34
CA THR A 62 0.70 7.53 -19.65
C THR A 62 -0.35 6.84 -18.77
N MET A 63 -0.84 5.67 -19.19
CA MET A 63 -1.77 4.85 -18.41
C MET A 63 -1.14 4.33 -17.10
N ASN A 64 0.09 3.83 -17.14
CA ASN A 64 0.76 3.32 -15.94
C ASN A 64 1.12 4.45 -14.96
N VAL A 65 1.48 5.63 -15.48
CA VAL A 65 1.67 6.83 -14.66
C VAL A 65 0.36 7.23 -13.98
N PHE A 66 -0.76 7.20 -14.69
CA PHE A 66 -2.08 7.47 -14.14
C PHE A 66 -2.46 6.46 -13.05
N LEU A 67 -2.26 5.16 -13.28
CA LEU A 67 -2.52 4.11 -12.30
C LEU A 67 -1.63 4.26 -11.05
N GLY A 68 -0.35 4.61 -11.23
CA GLY A 68 0.56 4.92 -10.13
C GLY A 68 0.06 6.10 -9.29
N GLY A 69 -0.42 7.16 -9.95
CA GLY A 69 -1.02 8.31 -9.29
C GLY A 69 -2.29 7.97 -8.51
N VAL A 70 -3.18 7.15 -9.09
CA VAL A 70 -4.36 6.64 -8.39
C VAL A 70 -3.95 5.81 -7.17
N GLY A 71 -2.99 4.88 -7.32
CA GLY A 71 -2.47 4.08 -6.21
C GLY A 71 -1.91 4.93 -5.06
N MET A 72 -1.15 5.97 -5.39
CA MET A 72 -0.61 6.93 -4.43
C MET A 72 -1.73 7.67 -3.68
N ILE A 73 -2.73 8.21 -4.39
CA ILE A 73 -3.88 8.90 -3.79
C ILE A 73 -4.63 7.96 -2.85
N MET A 74 -4.93 6.75 -3.31
CA MET A 74 -5.65 5.77 -2.51
C MET A 74 -4.88 5.36 -1.25
N SER A 75 -3.55 5.19 -1.33
CA SER A 75 -2.73 4.88 -0.15
C SER A 75 -2.84 5.97 0.94
N VAL A 76 -2.79 7.24 0.53
CA VAL A 76 -2.93 8.38 1.45
C VAL A 76 -4.34 8.44 2.02
N LEU A 77 -5.37 8.29 1.20
CA LEU A 77 -6.78 8.32 1.64
C LEU A 77 -7.11 7.20 2.63
N VAL A 78 -6.60 5.98 2.40
CA VAL A 78 -6.79 4.84 3.32
C VAL A 78 -6.13 5.11 4.67
N SER A 79 -4.92 5.71 4.66
CA SER A 79 -4.19 6.08 5.88
C SER A 79 -4.87 7.22 6.64
N TYR A 80 -5.37 8.22 5.92
CA TYR A 80 -6.10 9.35 6.49
C TYR A 80 -7.44 8.92 7.09
N ALA A 81 -8.21 8.10 6.37
CA ALA A 81 -9.50 7.60 6.86
C ALA A 81 -9.36 6.85 8.20
N THR A 82 -8.30 6.07 8.38
CA THR A 82 -8.01 5.39 9.66
C THR A 82 -7.59 6.36 10.75
N ALA A 83 -6.65 7.27 10.47
CA ALA A 83 -6.25 8.26 11.48
C ALA A 83 -7.43 9.13 11.93
N ARG A 84 -8.32 9.50 10.99
CA ARG A 84 -9.53 10.27 11.28
C ARG A 84 -10.56 9.44 12.04
N SER A 85 -10.76 8.17 11.69
CA SER A 85 -11.69 7.30 12.42
C SER A 85 -11.22 7.07 13.85
N GLU A 86 -9.91 6.88 14.07
CA GLU A 86 -9.34 6.71 15.41
C GLU A 86 -9.50 7.97 16.26
N ALA A 87 -9.34 9.15 15.66
CA ALA A 87 -9.63 10.43 16.33
C ALA A 87 -11.12 10.58 16.72
N LEU A 88 -12.03 9.89 16.01
CA LEU A 88 -13.46 9.82 16.33
C LEU A 88 -13.81 8.63 17.26
N GLY A 89 -12.81 7.91 17.79
CA GLY A 89 -13.03 6.76 18.67
C GLY A 89 -13.33 5.44 17.96
N VAL A 90 -13.28 5.40 16.62
CA VAL A 90 -13.55 4.19 15.81
C VAL A 90 -12.25 3.63 15.25
N LYS A 91 -11.85 2.43 15.72
CA LYS A 91 -10.74 1.69 15.11
C LYS A 91 -11.18 1.04 13.80
N ALA A 92 -10.73 1.59 12.67
CA ALA A 92 -11.02 1.07 11.34
C ALA A 92 -9.86 0.21 10.82
N ASN A 93 -9.77 -1.03 11.32
CA ASN A 93 -8.75 -2.01 10.93
C ASN A 93 -9.27 -3.03 9.91
N VAL A 94 -10.06 -2.55 8.95
CA VAL A 94 -10.64 -3.36 7.87
C VAL A 94 -10.07 -2.96 6.51
N GLY A 95 -9.96 -3.94 5.62
CA GLY A 95 -9.43 -3.77 4.27
C GLY A 95 -8.53 -4.92 3.85
N PHE A 96 -8.70 -5.39 2.61
CA PHE A 96 -7.94 -6.51 2.04
C PHE A 96 -6.53 -6.11 1.59
N LEU A 97 -6.35 -4.87 1.13
CA LEU A 97 -5.09 -4.37 0.59
C LEU A 97 -4.47 -3.34 1.56
N GLN A 98 -3.85 -3.84 2.63
CA GLN A 98 -3.15 -2.99 3.60
C GLN A 98 -1.72 -2.71 3.11
N ARG A 99 -0.92 -2.07 3.97
CA ARG A 99 0.47 -1.70 3.66
C ARG A 99 1.33 -2.88 3.24
N PRO A 100 1.38 -3.98 4.01
CA PRO A 100 2.22 -5.13 3.67
C PRO A 100 1.88 -5.72 2.31
N GLU A 101 0.58 -5.87 2.02
CA GLU A 101 0.10 -6.48 0.79
C GLU A 101 0.47 -5.62 -0.42
N ARG A 102 0.42 -4.29 -0.31
CA ARG A 102 0.88 -3.38 -1.38
C ARG A 102 2.36 -3.56 -1.68
N VAL A 103 3.20 -3.60 -0.64
CA VAL A 103 4.65 -3.77 -0.79
C VAL A 103 4.97 -5.14 -1.39
N VAL A 104 4.34 -6.20 -0.89
CA VAL A 104 4.52 -7.55 -1.43
C VAL A 104 4.11 -7.63 -2.90
N LEU A 105 2.97 -7.03 -3.28
CA LEU A 105 2.54 -6.98 -4.68
C LEU A 105 3.54 -6.24 -5.58
N LEU A 106 4.05 -5.09 -5.12
CA LEU A 106 5.09 -4.34 -5.85
C LEU A 106 6.37 -5.17 -6.04
N ILE A 107 6.83 -5.86 -4.98
CA ILE A 107 8.00 -6.74 -5.03
C ILE A 107 7.76 -7.90 -6.01
N ILE A 108 6.59 -8.54 -5.96
CA ILE A 108 6.22 -9.60 -6.90
C ILE A 108 6.21 -9.07 -8.33
N GLY A 109 5.64 -7.89 -8.58
CA GLY A 109 5.65 -7.25 -9.90
C GLY A 109 7.06 -7.00 -10.43
N ALA A 110 7.94 -6.47 -9.59
CA ALA A 110 9.32 -6.20 -9.93
C ALA A 110 10.12 -7.50 -10.21
N LEU A 111 9.97 -8.52 -9.37
CA LEU A 111 10.73 -9.78 -9.48
C LEU A 111 10.20 -10.71 -10.57
N SER A 112 8.91 -10.64 -10.88
CA SER A 112 8.30 -11.45 -11.94
C SER A 112 8.43 -10.82 -13.33
N THR A 113 8.98 -9.61 -13.42
CA THR A 113 9.33 -8.95 -14.67
C THR A 113 10.73 -9.40 -15.12
N TRP A 114 10.76 -10.33 -16.07
CA TRP A 114 12.00 -10.90 -16.62
C TRP A 114 12.64 -9.98 -17.66
N ASN A 115 11.83 -9.27 -18.46
CA ASN A 115 12.30 -8.32 -19.45
C ASN A 115 11.44 -7.06 -19.39
N TRP A 116 12.01 -6.00 -18.82
CA TRP A 116 11.36 -4.69 -18.70
C TRP A 116 11.03 -4.07 -20.07
N ASN A 117 11.71 -4.50 -21.13
CA ASN A 117 11.55 -4.03 -22.51
C ASN A 117 10.56 -4.83 -23.36
N SER A 118 10.01 -5.92 -22.81
CA SER A 118 8.98 -6.68 -23.52
C SER A 118 7.58 -6.19 -23.14
N GLN A 119 6.77 -5.79 -24.13
CA GLN A 119 5.33 -5.55 -23.95
C GLN A 119 4.52 -6.85 -23.82
N ASN A 120 5.18 -8.02 -23.91
CA ASN A 120 4.49 -9.30 -23.80
C ASN A 120 4.04 -9.56 -22.37
N TRP A 121 2.77 -9.97 -22.26
CA TRP A 121 2.06 -10.30 -21.02
C TRP A 121 2.85 -11.17 -20.03
N PHE A 122 3.62 -12.14 -20.53
CA PHE A 122 4.38 -13.07 -19.69
C PHE A 122 5.75 -12.55 -19.25
N ALA A 123 6.31 -11.56 -19.95
CA ALA A 123 7.66 -11.05 -19.71
C ALA A 123 7.68 -9.75 -18.88
N ASN A 124 6.61 -8.95 -18.92
CA ASN A 124 6.42 -7.78 -18.07
C ASN A 124 5.09 -7.85 -17.31
N ARG A 125 5.19 -8.09 -15.99
CA ARG A 125 4.03 -8.26 -15.09
C ARG A 125 3.72 -7.04 -14.23
N MET A 126 4.56 -6.00 -14.35
CA MET A 126 4.43 -4.77 -13.56
C MET A 126 3.16 -3.96 -13.88
N PRO A 127 2.71 -3.81 -15.14
CA PRO A 127 1.44 -3.13 -15.44
C PRO A 127 0.22 -3.81 -14.78
N GLN A 128 0.20 -5.13 -14.71
CA GLN A 128 -0.88 -5.92 -14.12
C GLN A 128 -0.90 -5.71 -12.60
N VAL A 129 0.27 -5.68 -11.97
CA VAL A 129 0.39 -5.35 -10.55
C VAL A 129 -0.11 -3.94 -10.26
N LEU A 130 0.19 -2.96 -11.12
CA LEU A 130 -0.35 -1.61 -10.97
C LEU A 130 -1.87 -1.55 -11.08
N TRP A 131 -2.47 -2.32 -12.00
CA TRP A 131 -3.92 -2.46 -12.08
C TRP A 131 -4.52 -3.07 -10.80
N VAL A 132 -3.93 -4.16 -10.30
CA VAL A 132 -4.38 -4.79 -9.05
C VAL A 132 -4.23 -3.86 -7.87
N LEU A 133 -3.13 -3.10 -7.79
CA LEU A 133 -2.89 -2.11 -6.73
C LEU A 133 -3.90 -0.97 -6.82
N ALA A 134 -4.15 -0.41 -8.00
CA ALA A 134 -5.07 0.70 -8.18
C ALA A 134 -6.51 0.29 -7.84
N VAL A 135 -7.00 -0.81 -8.44
CA VAL A 135 -8.37 -1.30 -8.21
C VAL A 135 -8.54 -1.85 -6.79
N GLY A 136 -7.56 -2.61 -6.30
CA GLY A 136 -7.58 -3.18 -4.96
C GLY A 136 -7.50 -2.12 -3.86
N SER A 137 -6.75 -1.03 -4.07
CA SER A 137 -6.69 0.09 -3.12
C SER A 137 -7.99 0.88 -3.12
N LEU A 138 -8.61 1.10 -4.29
CA LEU A 138 -9.94 1.71 -4.40
C LEU A 138 -11.00 0.88 -3.68
N TRP A 139 -11.02 -0.42 -3.94
CA TRP A 139 -11.93 -1.36 -3.28
C TRP A 139 -11.76 -1.34 -1.75
N THR A 140 -10.52 -1.40 -1.29
CA THR A 140 -10.19 -1.36 0.15
C THR A 140 -10.64 -0.08 0.82
N PHE A 141 -10.45 1.07 0.15
CA PHE A 141 -10.94 2.35 0.65
C PHE A 141 -12.45 2.37 0.80
N ILE A 142 -13.20 1.88 -0.20
CA ILE A 142 -14.66 1.82 -0.15
C ILE A 142 -15.13 0.92 1.00
N GLN A 143 -14.50 -0.24 1.19
CA GLN A 143 -14.80 -1.13 2.31
C GLN A 143 -14.58 -0.42 3.66
N ARG A 144 -13.45 0.27 3.81
CA ARG A 144 -13.11 1.02 5.03
C ARG A 144 -14.11 2.13 5.30
N MET A 145 -14.50 2.90 4.29
CA MET A 145 -15.50 3.96 4.42
C MET A 145 -16.87 3.43 4.82
N ARG A 146 -17.32 2.30 4.24
CA ARG A 146 -18.59 1.66 4.62
C ARG A 146 -18.58 1.17 6.06
N TYR A 147 -17.48 0.57 6.50
CA TYR A 147 -17.32 0.12 7.88
C TYR A 147 -17.32 1.28 8.88
N ILE A 148 -16.55 2.34 8.60
CA ILE A 148 -16.51 3.55 9.44
C ILE A 148 -17.91 4.16 9.54
N ARG A 149 -18.64 4.26 8.41
CA ARG A 149 -20.02 4.77 8.41
C ARG A 149 -20.97 3.94 9.28
N GLY A 150 -20.87 2.62 9.24
CA GLY A 150 -21.67 1.74 10.08
C GLY A 150 -21.37 1.95 11.57
N LYS A 151 -20.09 1.96 11.94
CA LYS A 151 -19.65 2.15 13.33
C LYS A 151 -19.98 3.54 13.89
N LEU A 152 -19.85 4.59 13.09
CA LEU A 152 -20.24 5.93 13.53
C LEU A 152 -21.76 6.03 13.74
N LYS A 153 -22.57 5.42 12.88
CA LYS A 153 -24.02 5.36 13.08
C LYS A 153 -24.43 4.59 14.34
N GLU A 154 -23.73 3.51 14.68
CA GLU A 154 -23.95 2.80 15.95
C GLU A 154 -23.64 3.68 17.17
N LEU A 155 -22.60 4.51 17.09
CA LEU A 155 -22.24 5.45 18.16
C LEU A 155 -23.24 6.62 18.26
N ASP A 156 -23.66 7.19 17.13
CA ASP A 156 -24.59 8.32 17.08
C ASP A 156 -26.04 7.89 17.43
N GLY A 157 -26.41 6.64 17.10
CA GLY A 157 -27.72 6.06 17.39
C GLY A 157 -27.80 5.34 18.74
N GLY A 158 -26.73 5.35 19.52
CA GLY A 158 -26.65 4.79 20.88
C GLY A 158 -27.09 5.76 21.99
N ILE A 159 -27.98 6.71 21.67
CA ILE A 159 -28.69 7.59 22.63
C ILE A 159 -30.15 7.18 22.67
#